data_AF-A0A3N5UI64-F1
#
_entry.id   AF-A0A3N5UI64-F1
#
_cell.length_a   1.000
_cell.length_b   1.000
_cell.length_c   1.000
_cell.angle_alpha   90.00
_cell.angle_beta   90.00
_cell.angle_gamma   90.00
#
_symmetry.space_group_name_H-M   'P 1'
#
loop_
_entity.id
_entity.type
_entity.pdbx_description
1 polymer ?
#
loop_
_entity_poly.entity_id
_entity_poly.type
_entity_poly.pdbx_seq_one_letter_code
_entity_poly.pdbx_strand_id
1 'polypeptide(L)'
;MDKIVVEGGYPLKGEVRISGAKNAALPILISSLLADGYCTYSNVPNLKDIESTRELLINHGAKIEAEGDTVKIDSGGLNNHEAPYDLVRKMRASILVLGPLVARLKKARVSLPGGCSIGARPINLHLKGLAALGAKVELVHGYVEASAETLRGAEIFFDTVTVTGTENLM
;
A
#
# COMPACT_ATOMS: atom_id res chain seq x y z
N MET A 1 -19.62 16.09 10.46
CA MET A 1 -19.47 14.66 10.77
C MET A 1 -20.76 14.01 10.37
N ASP A 2 -20.66 13.03 9.47
CA ASP A 2 -21.82 12.23 9.08
C ASP A 2 -22.23 11.34 10.26
N LYS A 3 -23.52 11.05 10.36
CA LYS A 3 -24.08 10.21 11.42
C LYS A 3 -24.96 9.15 10.80
N ILE A 4 -24.87 7.94 11.35
CA ILE A 4 -25.81 6.86 11.04
C ILE A 4 -26.75 6.75 12.24
N VAL A 5 -28.04 7.01 12.03
CA VAL A 5 -29.10 6.81 13.03
C VAL A 5 -29.82 5.52 12.67
N VAL A 6 -29.85 4.56 13.59
CA VAL A 6 -30.48 3.24 13.36
C VAL A 6 -31.65 3.09 14.33
N GLU A 7 -32.84 2.83 13.79
CA GLU A 7 -34.02 2.47 14.57
C GLU A 7 -34.14 0.95 14.67
N GLY A 8 -34.15 0.43 15.89
CA GLY A 8 -34.23 -1.00 16.16
C GLY A 8 -35.65 -1.58 16.02
N GLY A 9 -35.77 -2.90 16.15
CA GLY A 9 -37.05 -3.61 16.17
C GLY A 9 -37.42 -4.33 14.87
N TYR A 10 -36.60 -4.21 13.82
CA TYR A 10 -36.86 -4.81 12.51
C TYR A 10 -35.90 -5.99 12.24
N PRO A 11 -36.40 -7.21 12.00
CA PRO A 11 -35.55 -8.32 11.56
C PRO A 11 -35.03 -8.06 10.14
N LEU A 12 -33.74 -8.33 9.91
CA LEU A 12 -33.15 -8.23 8.57
C LEU A 12 -33.67 -9.35 7.66
N LYS A 13 -34.17 -9.00 6.47
CA LYS A 13 -34.61 -9.95 5.44
C LYS A 13 -34.27 -9.41 4.06
N GLY A 14 -33.52 -10.18 3.27
CA GLY A 14 -33.12 -9.81 1.91
C GLY A 14 -31.78 -10.43 1.51
N GLU A 15 -31.23 -9.95 0.41
CA GLU A 15 -29.95 -10.38 -0.15
C GLU A 15 -29.03 -9.17 -0.32
N VAL A 16 -27.71 -9.40 -0.18
CA VAL A 16 -26.69 -8.37 -0.38
C VAL A 16 -25.55 -8.94 -1.21
N ARG A 17 -25.09 -8.19 -2.22
CA ARG A 17 -23.92 -8.54 -2.99
C ARG A 17 -22.66 -8.09 -2.25
N ILE A 18 -21.72 -9.02 -2.04
CA ILE A 18 -20.45 -8.73 -1.38
C ILE A 18 -19.49 -8.08 -2.36
N SER A 19 -18.91 -6.95 -1.96
CA SER A 19 -17.88 -6.23 -2.71
C SER A 19 -16.51 -6.93 -2.63
N GLY A 20 -15.58 -6.53 -3.50
CA GLY A 20 -14.19 -7.00 -3.43
C GLY A 20 -13.51 -6.74 -2.09
N ALA A 21 -12.52 -7.58 -1.78
CA ALA A 21 -11.80 -7.52 -0.52
C ALA A 21 -10.82 -6.34 -0.50
N LYS A 22 -11.10 -5.33 0.33
CA LYS A 22 -10.26 -4.13 0.49
C LYS A 22 -8.79 -4.48 0.75
N ASN A 23 -8.52 -5.39 1.70
CA ASN A 23 -7.15 -5.75 2.07
C ASN A 23 -6.39 -6.54 0.98
N ALA A 24 -7.09 -7.10 -0.01
CA ALA A 24 -6.45 -7.65 -1.20
C ALA A 24 -6.25 -6.57 -2.27
N ALA A 25 -7.24 -5.69 -2.47
CA ALA A 25 -7.18 -4.61 -3.44
C ALA A 25 -6.01 -3.66 -3.17
N LEU A 26 -5.70 -3.33 -1.91
CA LEU A 26 -4.60 -2.41 -1.56
C LEU A 26 -3.23 -2.88 -2.08
N PRO A 27 -2.69 -4.04 -1.68
CA PRO A 27 -1.41 -4.53 -2.20
C PRO A 27 -1.45 -4.81 -3.71
N ILE A 28 -2.58 -5.30 -4.24
CA ILE A 28 -2.71 -5.60 -5.68
C ILE A 28 -2.63 -4.32 -6.53
N LEU A 29 -3.30 -3.23 -6.13
CA LEU A 29 -3.19 -1.95 -6.82
C LEU A 29 -1.77 -1.39 -6.70
N ILE A 30 -1.14 -1.51 -5.53
CA ILE A 30 0.24 -1.03 -5.31
C ILE A 30 1.26 -1.82 -6.13
N SER A 31 1.01 -3.11 -6.37
CA SER A 31 1.87 -3.95 -7.22
C SER A 31 1.94 -3.45 -8.68
N SER A 32 1.03 -2.58 -9.12
CA SER A 32 1.11 -1.94 -10.45
C SER A 32 2.43 -1.20 -10.66
N LEU A 33 3.06 -0.72 -9.58
CA LEU A 33 4.36 -0.03 -9.62
C LEU A 33 5.49 -0.91 -10.16
N LEU A 34 5.32 -2.24 -10.14
CA LEU A 34 6.29 -3.20 -10.66
C LEU A 34 6.15 -3.44 -12.17
N ALA A 35 5.00 -3.10 -12.75
CA ALA A 35 4.68 -3.40 -14.14
C ALA A 35 4.92 -2.20 -15.06
N ASP A 36 5.33 -2.49 -16.29
CA ASP A 36 5.33 -1.52 -17.38
C ASP A 36 4.00 -1.54 -18.13
N GLY A 37 3.43 -0.36 -18.35
CA GLY A 37 2.16 -0.18 -19.06
C GLY A 37 0.92 -0.37 -18.16
N TYR A 38 -0.23 -0.55 -18.81
CA TYR A 38 -1.54 -0.61 -18.14
C TYR A 38 -1.82 -1.98 -17.50
N CYS A 39 -2.06 -1.97 -16.19
CA CYS A 39 -2.69 -3.06 -15.46
C CYS A 39 -4.18 -2.75 -15.23
N THR A 40 -5.06 -3.72 -15.47
CA THR A 40 -6.52 -3.56 -15.27
C THR A 40 -6.98 -4.45 -14.11
N TYR A 41 -7.67 -3.85 -13.15
CA TYR A 41 -8.18 -4.50 -11.94
C TYR A 41 -9.69 -4.36 -11.89
N SER A 42 -10.40 -5.48 -11.75
CA SER A 42 -11.87 -5.54 -11.63
C SER A 42 -12.29 -5.84 -10.19
N ASN A 43 -13.56 -5.58 -9.86
CA ASN A 43 -14.14 -5.81 -8.52
C ASN A 43 -13.38 -5.04 -7.41
N VAL A 44 -12.91 -3.84 -7.72
CA VAL A 44 -12.27 -2.94 -6.75
C VAL A 44 -13.37 -2.26 -5.91
N PRO A 45 -13.36 -2.40 -4.57
CA PRO A 45 -14.40 -1.81 -3.74
C PRO A 45 -14.28 -0.27 -3.71
N ASN A 46 -15.42 0.44 -3.74
CA ASN A 46 -15.42 1.90 -3.66
C ASN A 46 -15.33 2.38 -2.20
N LEU A 47 -14.11 2.56 -1.69
CA LEU A 47 -13.81 2.91 -0.30
C LEU A 47 -12.72 3.99 -0.21
N LYS A 48 -12.70 4.73 0.89
CA LYS A 48 -11.72 5.80 1.15
C LYS A 48 -10.25 5.36 1.13
N ASP A 49 -9.96 4.13 1.56
CA ASP A 49 -8.61 3.56 1.48
C ASP A 49 -8.17 3.35 0.02
N ILE A 50 -9.10 3.01 -0.88
CA ILE A 50 -8.83 2.85 -2.32
C ILE A 50 -8.62 4.22 -2.98
N GLU A 51 -9.39 5.23 -2.60
CA GLU A 51 -9.13 6.62 -3.01
C GLU A 51 -7.75 7.09 -2.57
N SER A 52 -7.39 6.87 -1.30
CA SER A 52 -6.08 7.24 -0.77
C SER A 52 -4.93 6.51 -1.47
N THR A 53 -5.14 5.24 -1.86
CA THR A 53 -4.17 4.48 -2.65
C THR A 53 -4.01 5.06 -4.05
N ARG A 54 -5.11 5.44 -4.71
CA ARG A 54 -5.06 6.11 -6.02
C ARG A 54 -4.31 7.44 -5.95
N GLU A 55 -4.58 8.27 -4.94
CA GLU A 55 -3.84 9.52 -4.69
C GLU A 55 -2.33 9.26 -4.52
N LEU A 56 -1.97 8.22 -3.75
CA LEU A 56 -0.58 7.84 -3.52
C LEU A 56 0.12 7.39 -4.81
N LEU A 57 -0.53 6.56 -5.63
CA LEU A 57 0.03 6.09 -6.90
C LEU A 57 0.18 7.24 -7.91
N ILE A 58 -0.79 8.16 -7.97
CA ILE A 58 -0.69 9.37 -8.78
C ILE A 58 0.49 10.24 -8.32
N ASN A 59 0.71 10.38 -7.01
CA ASN A 59 1.88 11.08 -6.47
C ASN A 59 3.22 10.47 -6.92
N HIS A 60 3.26 9.18 -7.23
CA HIS A 60 4.45 8.52 -7.78
C HIS A 60 4.61 8.66 -9.30
N GLY A 61 3.60 9.23 -9.98
CA GLY A 61 3.58 9.45 -11.44
C GLY A 61 2.71 8.46 -12.21
N ALA A 62 1.93 7.61 -11.53
CA ALA A 62 1.03 6.68 -12.21
C ALA A 62 -0.20 7.40 -12.79
N LYS A 63 -0.66 6.95 -13.96
CA LYS A 63 -1.94 7.38 -14.55
C LYS A 63 -3.03 6.38 -14.17
N ILE A 64 -4.19 6.90 -13.76
CA ILE A 64 -5.30 6.05 -13.30
C ILE A 64 -6.58 6.43 -14.03
N GLU A 65 -7.22 5.42 -14.63
CA GLU A 65 -8.58 5.50 -15.17
C GLU A 65 -9.47 4.62 -14.28
N ALA A 66 -10.60 5.14 -13.81
CA ALA A 66 -11.52 4.37 -12.97
C ALA A 66 -12.97 4.52 -13.47
N GLU A 67 -13.63 3.39 -13.68
CA GLU A 67 -15.02 3.31 -14.10
C GLU A 67 -15.72 2.17 -13.34
N GLY A 68 -16.75 2.51 -12.57
CA GLY A 68 -17.44 1.54 -11.71
C GLY A 68 -16.50 0.88 -10.70
N ASP A 69 -16.41 -0.44 -10.73
CA ASP A 69 -15.51 -1.27 -9.91
C ASP A 69 -14.22 -1.66 -10.64
N THR A 70 -13.95 -1.05 -11.81
CA THR A 70 -12.77 -1.30 -12.63
C THR A 70 -11.79 -0.14 -12.53
N VAL A 71 -10.52 -0.45 -12.28
CA VAL A 71 -9.43 0.52 -12.17
C VAL A 71 -8.30 0.09 -13.10
N LYS A 72 -7.85 1.00 -13.96
CA LYS A 72 -6.71 0.80 -14.86
C LYS A 72 -5.58 1.71 -14.42
N ILE A 73 -4.38 1.17 -14.25
CA ILE A 73 -3.21 1.89 -13.75
C ILE A 73 -2.05 1.69 -14.72
N ASP A 74 -1.49 2.79 -15.22
CA ASP A 74 -0.23 2.81 -15.96
C ASP A 74 0.88 3.41 -15.10
N SER A 75 1.88 2.59 -14.77
CA SER A 75 3.05 2.98 -13.97
C SER A 75 4.33 3.11 -14.81
N GLY A 76 4.23 3.22 -16.14
CA GLY A 76 5.42 3.44 -16.99
C GLY A 76 6.08 4.82 -16.80
N GLY A 77 5.34 5.78 -16.24
CA GLY A 77 5.79 7.17 -16.04
C GLY A 77 6.29 7.51 -14.63
N LEU A 78 6.67 6.52 -13.81
CA LEU A 78 7.10 6.78 -12.42
C LEU A 78 8.28 7.75 -12.37
N ASN A 79 8.11 8.83 -11.61
CA ASN A 79 9.09 9.92 -11.53
C ASN A 79 9.37 10.37 -10.08
N ASN A 80 8.62 9.85 -9.11
CA ASN A 80 8.74 10.22 -7.72
C ASN A 80 8.87 8.97 -6.84
N HIS A 81 9.87 8.98 -5.96
CA HIS A 81 10.18 7.89 -5.04
C HIS A 81 9.77 8.22 -3.59
N GLU A 82 9.15 9.38 -3.37
CA GLU A 82 8.72 9.82 -2.05
C GLU A 82 7.22 9.64 -1.83
N ALA A 83 6.87 8.95 -0.75
CA ALA A 83 5.52 8.90 -0.18
C ALA A 83 5.44 9.84 1.04
N PRO A 84 4.86 11.06 0.87
CA PRO A 84 4.90 12.10 1.89
C PRO A 84 3.98 11.81 3.08
N TYR A 85 4.29 12.41 4.22
CA TYR A 85 3.53 12.26 5.47
C TYR A 85 2.02 12.47 5.30
N ASP A 86 1.59 13.47 4.52
CA ASP A 86 0.17 13.78 4.35
C ASP A 86 -0.63 12.70 3.63
N LEU A 87 0.02 11.87 2.81
CA LEU A 87 -0.62 10.71 2.19
C LEU A 87 -0.52 9.48 3.09
N VAL A 88 0.64 9.26 3.72
CA VAL A 88 0.86 8.09 4.58
C VAL A 88 0.03 8.14 5.87
N ARG A 89 -0.14 9.32 6.47
CA ARG A 89 -0.94 9.46 7.71
C ARG A 89 -2.42 9.15 7.50
N LYS A 90 -2.93 9.29 6.28
CA LYS A 90 -4.32 8.95 5.93
C LYS A 90 -4.54 7.44 5.95
N MET A 91 -3.54 6.65 5.56
CA MET A 91 -3.67 5.21 5.38
C MET A 91 -2.37 4.49 5.72
N ARG A 92 -2.39 3.66 6.77
CA ARG A 92 -1.21 2.90 7.20
C ARG A 92 -0.69 1.90 6.15
N ALA A 93 -1.56 1.39 5.28
CA ALA A 93 -1.17 0.47 4.20
C ALA A 93 -0.25 1.13 3.15
N SER A 94 -0.08 2.46 3.17
CA SER A 94 0.84 3.17 2.28
C SER A 94 2.29 2.71 2.41
N ILE A 95 2.67 2.01 3.50
CA ILE A 95 4.01 1.39 3.61
C ILE A 95 4.29 0.35 2.50
N LEU A 96 3.26 -0.23 1.89
CA LEU A 96 3.39 -1.25 0.84
C LEU A 96 4.03 -0.72 -0.45
N VAL A 97 4.14 0.61 -0.64
CA VAL A 97 4.89 1.15 -1.79
C VAL A 97 6.40 1.01 -1.62
N LEU A 98 6.89 0.75 -0.40
CA LEU A 98 8.33 0.71 -0.09
C LEU A 98 9.06 -0.36 -0.92
N GLY A 99 8.58 -1.60 -0.90
CA GLY A 99 9.20 -2.72 -1.63
C GLY A 99 9.22 -2.46 -3.14
N PRO A 100 8.06 -2.23 -3.78
CA PRO A 100 7.98 -1.95 -5.21
C PRO A 100 8.81 -0.76 -5.68
N LEU A 101 8.84 0.34 -4.94
CA LEU A 101 9.65 1.50 -5.31
C LEU A 101 11.15 1.21 -5.22
N VAL A 102 11.62 0.49 -4.21
CA VAL A 102 13.04 0.09 -4.15
C VAL A 102 13.37 -0.88 -5.28
N ALA A 103 12.50 -1.85 -5.56
CA ALA A 103 12.70 -2.80 -6.66
C ALA A 103 12.74 -2.10 -8.03
N ARG A 104 11.86 -1.12 -8.27
CA ARG A 104 11.69 -0.46 -9.57
C ARG A 104 12.61 0.74 -9.77
N LEU A 105 12.69 1.63 -8.78
CA LEU A 105 13.40 2.91 -8.84
C LEU A 105 14.75 2.88 -8.12
N LYS A 106 15.14 1.74 -7.52
CA LYS A 106 16.38 1.57 -6.73
C LYS A 106 16.44 2.39 -5.44
N LYS A 107 15.41 3.18 -5.16
CA LYS A 107 15.29 4.01 -3.96
C LYS A 107 13.83 4.30 -3.64
N ALA A 108 13.55 4.51 -2.36
CA ALA A 108 12.24 4.91 -1.85
C ALA A 108 12.41 5.73 -0.57
N ARG A 109 11.55 6.72 -0.39
CA ARG A 109 11.45 7.54 0.82
C ARG A 109 10.01 7.54 1.30
N VAL A 110 9.69 6.79 2.34
CA VAL A 110 8.31 6.59 2.81
C VAL A 110 8.18 7.09 4.23
N SER A 111 7.24 8.01 4.48
CA SER A 111 6.98 8.48 5.85
C SER A 111 6.56 7.31 6.75
N LEU A 112 6.99 7.32 8.01
CA LEU A 112 6.55 6.31 8.96
C LEU A 112 5.04 6.44 9.18
N PRO A 113 4.27 5.33 9.08
CA PRO A 113 2.90 5.34 9.55
C PRO A 113 2.89 5.73 11.03
N GLY A 114 2.11 6.76 11.37
CA GLY A 114 2.01 7.23 12.75
C GLY A 114 1.42 6.19 13.71
N GLY A 115 1.27 6.60 14.97
CA GLY A 115 0.60 5.80 15.99
C GLY A 115 -0.82 5.42 15.56
N CYS A 116 -1.23 4.17 15.84
CA CYS A 116 -2.59 3.74 15.60
C CYS A 116 -3.30 3.45 16.91
N SER A 117 -4.52 3.98 17.08
CA SER A 117 -5.34 3.80 18.27
C SER A 117 -5.73 2.34 18.56
N ILE A 118 -5.56 1.42 17.60
CA ILE A 118 -5.81 -0.02 17.78
C ILE A 118 -4.69 -0.65 18.63
N GLY A 119 -3.45 -0.15 18.52
CA GLY A 119 -2.30 -0.73 19.23
C GLY A 119 -0.98 -0.59 18.46
N ALA A 120 0.10 -1.07 19.10
CA ALA A 120 1.43 -1.07 18.52
C ALA A 120 1.50 -2.00 17.31
N ARG A 121 1.83 -1.42 16.16
CA ARG A 121 2.08 -2.16 14.92
C ARG A 121 3.41 -1.63 14.38
N PRO A 122 4.54 -2.25 14.74
CA PRO A 122 5.83 -1.81 14.20
C PRO A 122 5.97 -2.24 12.73
N ILE A 123 6.84 -1.55 11.99
CA ILE A 123 7.19 -1.91 10.60
C ILE A 123 8.59 -2.53 10.50
N ASN A 124 9.22 -2.84 11.64
CA ASN A 124 10.58 -3.36 11.73
C ASN A 124 10.81 -4.59 10.83
N LEU A 125 9.83 -5.48 10.70
CA LEU A 125 9.93 -6.67 9.84
C LEU A 125 9.99 -6.33 8.35
N HIS A 126 9.35 -5.24 7.90
CA HIS A 126 9.51 -4.76 6.53
C HIS A 126 10.96 -4.31 6.29
N LEU A 127 11.52 -3.56 7.24
CA LEU A 127 12.87 -3.00 7.13
C LEU A 127 13.93 -4.09 7.19
N LYS A 128 13.81 -5.02 8.15
CA LYS A 128 14.72 -6.17 8.32
C LYS A 128 14.73 -7.05 7.06
N GLY A 129 13.56 -7.33 6.51
CA GLY A 129 13.44 -8.14 5.29
C GLY A 129 14.02 -7.45 4.06
N LEU A 130 13.73 -6.15 3.86
CA LEU A 130 14.28 -5.41 2.73
C LEU A 130 15.80 -5.27 2.82
N ALA A 131 16.33 -5.10 4.03
CA ALA A 131 17.77 -5.13 4.29
C ALA A 131 18.40 -6.50 3.99
N ALA A 132 17.71 -7.61 4.31
CA ALA A 132 18.16 -8.95 3.95
C ALA A 132 18.23 -9.17 2.43
N LEU A 133 17.40 -8.47 1.65
CA LEU A 133 17.48 -8.42 0.18
C LEU A 133 18.60 -7.53 -0.36
N GLY A 134 19.41 -6.92 0.52
CA GLY A 134 20.55 -6.08 0.16
C GLY A 134 20.26 -4.58 0.09
N ALA A 135 19.10 -4.11 0.56
CA ALA A 135 18.83 -2.68 0.64
C ALA A 135 19.53 -2.02 1.85
N LYS A 136 20.09 -0.83 1.63
CA LYS A 136 20.46 0.08 2.72
C LYS A 136 19.18 0.77 3.20
N VAL A 137 18.86 0.64 4.49
CA VAL A 137 17.64 1.23 5.09
C VAL A 137 18.03 2.12 6.27
N GLU A 138 17.59 3.37 6.23
CA GLU A 138 17.86 4.38 7.27
C GLU A 138 16.55 5.05 7.72
N LEU A 139 16.51 5.46 8.99
CA LEU A 139 15.39 6.23 9.55
C LEU A 139 15.85 7.67 9.77
N VAL A 140 15.32 8.59 8.96
CA VAL A 140 15.75 9.99 8.94
C VAL A 140 14.51 10.88 9.06
N HIS A 141 14.44 11.70 10.11
CA HIS A 141 13.36 12.66 10.35
C HIS A 141 11.92 12.09 10.22
N GLY A 142 11.69 10.86 10.68
CA GLY A 142 10.36 10.22 10.60
C GLY A 142 10.03 9.60 9.24
N TYR A 143 11.02 9.45 8.37
CA TYR A 143 10.93 8.74 7.10
C TYR A 143 11.83 7.50 7.10
N VAL A 144 11.38 6.47 6.40
CA VAL A 144 12.19 5.34 5.97
C VAL A 144 12.80 5.69 4.63
N GLU A 145 14.13 5.76 4.58
CA GLU A 145 14.88 5.91 3.34
C GLU A 145 15.53 4.56 3.01
N ALA A 146 15.15 3.98 1.88
CA ALA A 146 15.67 2.69 1.44
C ALA A 146 16.28 2.83 0.04
N SER A 147 17.44 2.22 -0.18
CA SER A 147 18.11 2.22 -1.49
C SER A 147 18.86 0.93 -1.75
N ALA A 148 18.89 0.49 -3.01
CA ALA A 148 19.62 -0.70 -3.46
C ALA A 148 19.95 -0.58 -4.96
N GLU A 149 21.19 -0.84 -5.37
CA GLU A 149 21.50 -0.91 -6.82
C GLU A 149 20.76 -2.08 -7.48
N THR A 150 20.62 -3.19 -6.76
CA THR A 150 19.88 -4.40 -7.14
C THR A 150 19.50 -5.14 -5.88
N LEU A 151 18.21 -5.50 -5.74
CA LEU A 151 17.76 -6.42 -4.70
C LEU A 151 18.12 -7.85 -5.09
N ARG A 152 18.58 -8.64 -4.14
CA ARG A 152 18.96 -10.04 -4.34
C ARG A 152 18.08 -10.94 -3.48
N GLY A 153 17.70 -12.09 -4.04
CA GLY A 153 16.94 -13.08 -3.29
C GLY A 153 17.69 -13.51 -2.02
N ALA A 154 16.95 -13.66 -0.92
CA ALA A 154 17.46 -14.06 0.38
C ALA A 154 16.44 -14.93 1.12
N GLU A 155 16.93 -15.72 2.07
CA GLU A 155 16.06 -16.42 3.01
C GLU A 155 15.65 -15.45 4.13
N ILE A 156 14.34 -15.22 4.29
CA ILE A 156 13.80 -14.26 5.25
C ILE A 156 12.85 -14.99 6.19
N PHE A 157 13.22 -15.02 7.48
CA PHE A 157 12.38 -15.54 8.54
C PHE A 157 11.67 -14.41 9.30
N PHE A 158 10.36 -14.53 9.47
CA PHE A 158 9.55 -13.58 10.24
C PHE A 158 9.32 -14.08 11.66
N ASP A 159 9.87 -13.36 12.64
CA ASP A 159 9.72 -13.65 14.08
C ASP A 159 8.27 -13.55 14.56
N THR A 160 7.41 -12.83 13.82
CA THR A 160 5.97 -12.76 14.04
C THR A 160 5.26 -12.70 12.69
N VAL A 161 4.07 -13.30 12.61
CA VAL A 161 3.22 -13.26 11.42
C VAL A 161 2.87 -11.81 11.09
N THR A 162 3.14 -11.40 9.84
CA THR A 162 2.83 -10.05 9.34
C THR A 162 2.30 -10.13 7.91
N VAL A 163 1.06 -9.68 7.71
CA VAL A 163 0.40 -9.69 6.39
C VAL A 163 1.11 -8.74 5.44
N THR A 164 1.14 -7.45 5.79
CA THR A 164 1.78 -6.42 4.94
C THR A 164 3.28 -6.58 4.85
N GLY A 165 3.92 -7.15 5.87
CA GLY A 165 5.36 -7.45 5.82
C GLY A 165 5.66 -8.53 4.78
N THR A 166 4.81 -9.56 4.70
CA THR A 166 4.91 -10.61 3.68
C THR A 166 4.64 -10.03 2.28
N GLU A 167 3.56 -9.25 2.12
CA GLU A 167 3.20 -8.63 0.84
C GLU A 167 4.29 -7.69 0.31
N ASN A 168 4.97 -6.94 1.18
CA ASN A 168 5.98 -5.97 0.77
C ASN A 168 7.31 -6.59 0.33
N LEU A 169 7.58 -7.85 0.69
CA LEU A 169 8.83 -8.55 0.37
C LEU A 169 8.67 -9.63 -0.71
N MET A 170 7.45 -9.82 -1.19
CA MET A 170 7.10 -10.75 -2.27
C MET A 170 7.33 -10.11 -3.63
#